data_AF-A0A2U3L2Q7-F1
#
_entry.id   AF-A0A2U3L2Q7-F1
#
_cell.length_a   1.000
_cell.length_b   1.000
_cell.length_c   1.000
_cell.angle_alpha   90.00
_cell.angle_beta   90.00
_cell.angle_gamma   90.00
#
_symmetry.space_group_name_H-M   'P 1'
#
loop_
_entity.id
_entity.type
_entity.pdbx_description
1 polymer ?
#
loop_
_entity_poly.entity_id
_entity_poly.type
_entity_poly.pdbx_seq_one_letter_code
_entity_poly.pdbx_strand_id
1 'polypeptide(L)'
;MTQSAKRKSRTLTSVRTRWTAVNDLERFVDTASRIQGKQHKSRTLLLVDGYDELSVHDRRRVSEALLKYQALAVGIFFLSCREYYQVFQLAAREVRIDGFTLEDKYRFVRAFLSAYESKLDPKEVVDDFEARGFSEFLSHPLLLALACILKTSRASVQSESAMRLLERALDVLCYRWDEQKGLDRHAVTPLDGKDRIQVLKRIAYIAKSAHVPQHRAEELARKQLDLLTYDRVDARQVLMETARFYGILVPCEEGYEFVHRTLHDFLAAQYWVETGEFAKLREYEWNARTAYAACRMHDATEIIEAALASKDGLPAVAEILSNSPSFEIPRISEAIIKYFSQPGQLLHFDNSSPTRTAVPTPVIRITGSLKSDFIRLGSPRFLNRLIERCCAPRKNVTDIIAGYCMLEIFARGQKLEFITYKKALEAFGSDRFTFNLVGIGQVQLSFVDPNQPQRRLPKMSEISML
;
A
#
# COMPACT_ATOMS: atom_id res chain seq x y z
N MET A 1 -7.71 34.89 -48.16
CA MET A 1 -7.48 35.22 -46.73
C MET A 1 -7.81 33.99 -45.90
N THR A 2 -6.82 33.19 -45.56
CA THR A 2 -6.98 31.92 -44.83
C THR A 2 -6.26 32.09 -43.49
N GLN A 3 -7.02 32.31 -42.40
CA GLN A 3 -6.45 32.35 -41.05
C GLN A 3 -6.15 30.91 -40.59
N SER A 4 -4.86 30.60 -40.54
CA SER A 4 -4.33 29.39 -39.92
C SER A 4 -4.51 29.45 -38.40
N ALA A 5 -5.33 28.57 -37.85
CA ALA A 5 -5.46 28.36 -36.42
C ALA A 5 -4.18 27.70 -35.87
N LYS A 6 -3.25 28.51 -35.35
CA LYS A 6 -2.10 28.02 -34.58
C LYS A 6 -2.60 27.26 -33.34
N ARG A 7 -2.52 25.92 -33.37
CA ARG A 7 -2.62 25.03 -32.20
C ARG A 7 -1.58 25.49 -31.17
N LYS A 8 -2.03 26.03 -30.04
CA LYS A 8 -1.16 26.52 -28.95
C LYS A 8 -0.68 25.32 -28.11
N SER A 9 0.62 25.07 -28.07
CA SER A 9 1.26 23.97 -27.32
C SER A 9 1.24 24.21 -25.80
N ARG A 10 0.89 23.18 -25.02
CA ARG A 10 1.04 23.12 -23.56
C ARG A 10 2.34 22.37 -23.26
N THR A 11 3.23 22.94 -22.45
CA THR A 11 4.47 22.25 -22.06
C THR A 11 4.19 21.38 -20.84
N LEU A 12 4.18 20.07 -21.04
CA LEU A 12 4.15 19.08 -19.96
C LEU A 12 5.60 18.76 -19.59
N THR A 13 6.00 19.01 -18.34
CA THR A 13 7.30 18.56 -17.82
C THR A 13 7.03 17.51 -16.77
N SER A 14 7.44 16.27 -17.04
CA SER A 14 7.36 15.17 -16.08
C SER A 14 8.74 14.98 -15.47
N VAL A 15 8.81 15.09 -14.15
CA VAL A 15 10.01 14.72 -13.39
C VAL A 15 9.76 13.33 -12.84
N ARG A 16 10.33 12.32 -13.48
CA ARG A 16 10.32 10.93 -12.99
C ARG A 16 11.53 10.68 -12.10
N THR A 17 11.46 9.68 -11.22
CA THR A 17 12.50 9.23 -10.27
C THR A 17 13.79 8.73 -10.95
N ARG A 18 14.48 9.64 -11.65
CA ARG A 18 15.86 9.51 -12.09
C ARG A 18 16.77 10.01 -10.97
N TRP A 19 18.00 9.52 -10.89
CA TRP A 19 18.97 9.94 -9.88
C TRP A 19 19.26 11.46 -9.88
N THR A 20 18.99 12.16 -10.99
CA THR A 20 19.10 13.62 -11.13
C THR A 20 17.81 14.39 -10.87
N ALA A 21 16.68 13.70 -10.65
CA ALA A 21 15.34 14.30 -10.68
C ALA A 21 15.15 15.49 -9.73
N VAL A 22 15.69 15.40 -8.51
CA VAL A 22 15.64 16.48 -7.52
C VAL A 22 16.41 17.71 -8.02
N ASN A 23 17.62 17.50 -8.54
CA ASN A 23 18.46 18.57 -9.08
C ASN A 23 17.84 19.19 -10.35
N ASP A 24 17.20 18.36 -11.18
CA ASP A 24 16.51 18.81 -12.39
C ASP A 24 15.28 19.64 -12.04
N LEU A 25 14.53 19.27 -10.99
CA LEU A 25 13.44 20.08 -10.46
C LEU A 25 13.93 21.43 -9.94
N GLU A 26 14.98 21.45 -9.13
CA GLU A 26 15.56 22.71 -8.62
C GLU A 26 16.02 23.61 -9.77
N ARG A 27 16.76 23.06 -10.74
CA ARG A 27 17.19 23.79 -11.95
C ARG A 27 16.01 24.32 -12.76
N PHE A 28 14.95 23.53 -12.88
CA PHE A 28 13.73 23.93 -13.58
C PHE A 28 13.07 25.12 -12.88
N VAL A 29 12.90 25.07 -11.56
CA VAL A 29 12.32 26.15 -10.76
C VAL A 29 13.19 27.41 -10.81
N ASP A 30 14.51 27.27 -10.72
CA ASP A 30 15.46 28.37 -10.86
C ASP A 30 15.37 29.02 -12.25
N THR A 31 15.24 28.21 -13.30
CA THR A 31 15.06 28.71 -14.67
C THR A 31 13.72 29.41 -14.82
N ALA A 32 12.65 28.85 -14.25
CA ALA A 32 11.32 29.43 -14.27
C ALA A 32 11.27 30.79 -13.55
N SER A 33 12.06 30.98 -12.49
CA SER A 33 12.17 32.26 -11.78
C SER A 33 12.68 33.41 -12.66
N ARG A 34 13.48 33.09 -13.68
CA ARG A 34 14.07 34.06 -14.61
C ARG A 34 13.12 34.47 -15.75
N ILE A 35 11.96 33.83 -15.87
CA ILE A 35 10.98 34.13 -16.92
C ILE A 35 10.20 35.41 -16.54
N GLN A 36 10.52 36.53 -17.18
CA GLN A 36 9.94 37.86 -16.88
C GLN A 36 8.56 38.10 -17.53
N GLY A 37 8.22 37.39 -18.62
CA GLY A 37 6.99 37.64 -19.40
C GLY A 37 5.72 36.97 -18.83
N LYS A 38 4.74 37.77 -18.38
CA LYS A 38 3.43 37.30 -17.84
C LYS A 38 2.64 36.38 -18.80
N GLN A 39 2.84 36.47 -20.11
CA GLN A 39 2.06 35.68 -21.10
C GLN A 39 2.40 34.18 -21.16
N HIS A 40 3.56 33.75 -20.64
CA HIS A 40 3.96 32.34 -20.58
C HIS A 40 3.77 31.70 -19.18
N LYS A 41 3.48 32.51 -18.15
CA LYS A 41 3.43 32.09 -16.74
C LYS A 41 2.20 31.26 -16.33
N SER A 42 1.26 30.97 -17.22
CA SER A 42 0.00 30.32 -16.82
C SER A 42 -0.28 29.01 -17.57
N ARG A 43 0.77 28.31 -18.03
CA ARG A 43 0.63 27.17 -18.96
C ARG A 43 1.48 25.96 -18.63
N THR A 44 2.15 25.95 -17.48
CA THR A 44 3.00 24.84 -17.07
C THR A 44 2.25 23.95 -16.09
N LEU A 45 2.23 22.66 -16.39
CA LEU A 45 1.77 21.63 -15.47
C LEU A 45 3.00 20.82 -15.03
N LEU A 46 3.27 20.84 -13.72
CA LEU A 46 4.35 20.06 -13.13
C LEU A 46 3.76 18.79 -12.48
N LEU A 47 4.22 17.62 -12.91
CA LEU A 47 3.85 16.34 -12.30
C LEU A 47 5.06 15.80 -11.55
N VAL A 48 4.94 15.72 -10.24
CA VAL A 48 5.94 15.12 -9.34
C VAL A 48 5.37 13.80 -8.83
N ASP A 49 5.98 12.71 -9.26
CA ASP A 49 5.52 11.35 -8.97
C ASP A 49 6.44 10.68 -7.93
N GLY A 50 5.87 10.01 -6.93
CA GLY A 50 6.59 9.18 -5.97
C GLY A 50 7.38 9.96 -4.92
N TYR A 51 6.75 10.93 -4.24
CA TYR A 51 7.41 11.72 -3.19
C TYR A 51 7.93 10.86 -2.02
N ASP A 52 7.21 9.78 -1.69
CA ASP A 52 7.60 8.82 -0.66
C ASP A 52 8.86 8.00 -1.02
N GLU A 53 9.26 7.96 -2.29
CA GLU A 53 10.47 7.25 -2.72
C GLU A 53 11.77 7.99 -2.40
N LEU A 54 11.66 9.26 -1.99
CA LEU A 54 12.79 10.12 -1.70
C LEU A 54 13.25 9.97 -0.24
N SER A 55 14.54 10.25 -0.02
CA SER A 55 15.09 10.38 1.33
C SER A 55 14.42 11.53 2.08
N VAL A 56 14.43 11.51 3.42
CA VAL A 56 13.88 12.61 4.24
C VAL A 56 14.51 13.96 3.88
N HIS A 57 15.81 13.97 3.57
CA HIS A 57 16.52 15.16 3.13
C HIS A 57 16.00 15.68 1.77
N ASP A 58 15.87 14.79 0.79
CA ASP A 58 15.43 15.18 -0.56
C ASP A 58 13.94 15.56 -0.60
N ARG A 59 13.10 14.94 0.24
CA ARG A 59 11.72 15.35 0.45
C ARG A 59 11.60 16.82 0.85
N ARG A 60 12.45 17.30 1.76
CA ARG A 60 12.50 18.72 2.15
C ARG A 60 12.88 19.61 0.98
N ARG A 61 13.92 19.25 0.23
CA ARG A 61 14.37 19.98 -0.96
C ARG A 61 13.27 20.10 -2.01
N VAL A 62 12.58 18.99 -2.30
CA VAL A 62 11.45 18.98 -3.24
C VAL A 62 10.31 19.87 -2.75
N SER A 63 10.00 19.83 -1.45
CA SER A 63 8.97 20.70 -0.86
C SER A 63 9.33 22.18 -0.98
N GLU A 64 10.57 22.55 -0.67
CA GLU A 64 11.07 23.93 -0.83
C GLU A 64 11.03 24.39 -2.28
N ALA A 65 11.42 23.53 -3.23
CA ALA A 65 11.35 23.82 -4.66
C ALA A 65 9.90 24.02 -5.14
N LEU A 66 8.96 23.19 -4.66
CA LEU A 66 7.54 23.31 -4.99
C LEU A 66 6.89 24.56 -4.38
N LEU A 67 7.27 24.95 -3.16
CA LEU A 67 6.85 26.22 -2.56
C LEU A 67 7.34 27.42 -3.38
N LYS A 68 8.61 27.39 -3.82
CA LYS A 68 9.14 28.42 -4.75
C LYS A 68 8.36 28.43 -6.06
N TYR A 69 8.09 27.27 -6.65
CA TYR A 69 7.30 27.16 -7.88
C TYR A 69 5.89 27.76 -7.74
N GLN A 70 5.22 27.48 -6.62
CA GLN A 70 3.91 28.04 -6.29
C GLN A 70 3.97 29.56 -6.12
N ALA A 71 5.00 30.08 -5.43
CA ALA A 71 5.22 31.51 -5.25
C ALA A 71 5.50 32.26 -6.57
N LEU A 72 6.14 31.61 -7.54
CA LEU A 72 6.39 32.18 -8.87
C LEU A 72 5.12 32.29 -9.72
N ALA A 73 4.02 31.61 -9.33
CA ALA A 73 2.75 31.56 -10.04
C ALA A 73 2.90 31.20 -11.54
N VAL A 74 3.80 30.25 -11.84
CA VAL A 74 4.16 29.79 -13.20
C VAL A 74 3.22 28.68 -13.72
N GLY A 75 2.46 28.06 -12.81
CA GLY A 75 1.56 26.96 -13.16
C GLY A 75 1.01 26.22 -11.97
N ILE A 76 0.46 25.04 -12.25
CA ILE A 76 -0.10 24.12 -11.24
C ILE A 76 0.86 22.94 -11.12
N PHE A 77 0.96 22.37 -9.91
CA PHE A 77 1.66 21.11 -9.70
C PHE A 77 0.69 20.05 -9.15
N PHE A 78 0.97 18.80 -9.48
CA PHE A 78 0.42 17.63 -8.79
C PHE A 78 1.58 16.85 -8.19
N LEU A 79 1.42 16.43 -6.94
CA LEU A 79 2.36 15.61 -6.20
C LEU A 79 1.65 14.29 -5.84
N SER A 80 2.21 13.16 -6.24
CA SER A 80 1.78 11.85 -5.74
C SER A 80 2.66 11.43 -4.56
N CYS A 81 2.03 10.84 -3.54
CA CYS A 81 2.69 10.33 -2.34
C CYS A 81 1.82 9.21 -1.76
N ARG A 82 2.44 8.17 -1.23
CA ARG A 82 1.72 7.15 -0.45
C ARG A 82 1.11 7.75 0.83
N GLU A 83 0.00 7.15 1.26
CA GLU A 83 -0.65 7.48 2.53
C GLU A 83 0.30 7.19 3.71
N TYR A 84 0.10 7.92 4.82
CA TYR A 84 0.92 7.87 6.05
C TYR A 84 2.35 8.40 5.96
N TYR A 85 2.89 8.66 4.75
CA TYR A 85 4.17 9.34 4.60
C TYR A 85 4.04 10.84 4.86
N GLN A 86 5.02 11.42 5.56
CA GLN A 86 5.02 12.84 5.88
C GLN A 86 5.34 13.68 4.63
N VAL A 87 4.41 14.56 4.26
CA VAL A 87 4.62 15.64 3.30
C VAL A 87 5.05 16.90 4.06
N PHE A 88 6.18 17.51 3.69
CA PHE A 88 6.74 18.64 4.44
C PHE A 88 6.15 19.97 3.97
N GLN A 89 5.47 20.69 4.86
CA GLN A 89 5.16 22.13 4.76
C GLN A 89 4.64 22.61 3.39
N LEU A 90 3.82 21.81 2.71
CA LEU A 90 3.23 22.17 1.41
C LEU A 90 1.78 22.63 1.61
N ALA A 91 1.50 23.88 1.24
CA ALA A 91 0.15 24.43 1.23
C ALA A 91 -0.58 24.04 -0.06
N ALA A 92 -0.96 22.76 -0.16
CA ALA A 92 -1.67 22.19 -1.31
C ALA A 92 -2.98 21.52 -0.88
N ARG A 93 -3.95 21.45 -1.80
CA ARG A 93 -5.17 20.67 -1.59
C ARG A 93 -4.83 19.18 -1.67
N GLU A 94 -5.16 18.44 -0.63
CA GLU A 94 -4.97 17.00 -0.59
C GLU A 94 -6.19 16.28 -1.20
N VAL A 95 -5.92 15.28 -2.03
CA VAL A 95 -6.92 14.41 -2.63
C VAL A 95 -6.45 12.98 -2.46
N ARG A 96 -7.29 12.15 -1.83
CA ARG A 96 -7.03 10.72 -1.67
C ARG A 96 -7.61 9.96 -2.85
N ILE A 97 -6.81 9.08 -3.44
CA ILE A 97 -7.27 8.14 -4.47
C ILE A 97 -7.84 6.94 -3.73
N ASP A 98 -9.12 6.65 -3.95
CA ASP A 98 -9.79 5.49 -3.35
C ASP A 98 -9.54 4.22 -4.16
N GLY A 99 -9.77 3.06 -3.54
CA GLY A 99 -9.71 1.77 -4.22
C GLY A 99 -10.80 1.62 -5.28
N PHE A 100 -10.62 0.65 -6.18
CA PHE A 100 -11.63 0.30 -7.18
C PHE A 100 -12.93 -0.15 -6.53
N THR A 101 -14.03 0.43 -7.00
CA THR A 101 -15.37 -0.07 -6.70
C THR A 101 -15.59 -1.42 -7.37
N LEU A 102 -16.65 -2.15 -6.97
CA LEU A 102 -16.98 -3.44 -7.61
C LEU A 102 -17.18 -3.32 -9.12
N GLU A 103 -17.78 -2.22 -9.58
CA GLU A 103 -17.98 -1.94 -11.00
C GLU A 103 -16.64 -1.66 -11.72
N ASP A 104 -15.73 -0.92 -11.07
CA ASP A 104 -14.38 -0.67 -11.61
C ASP A 104 -13.58 -1.97 -11.72
N LYS A 105 -13.71 -2.87 -10.72
CA LYS A 105 -13.08 -4.20 -10.75
C LYS A 105 -13.54 -4.97 -11.99
N TYR A 106 -14.85 -5.08 -12.24
CA TYR A 106 -15.36 -5.78 -13.42
C TYR A 106 -14.87 -5.15 -14.74
N ARG A 107 -14.84 -3.81 -14.83
CA ARG A 107 -14.36 -3.10 -16.02
C ARG A 107 -12.88 -3.33 -16.27
N PHE A 108 -12.06 -3.28 -15.21
CA PHE A 108 -10.64 -3.54 -15.28
C PHE A 108 -10.36 -4.97 -15.72
N VAL A 109 -10.99 -5.96 -15.08
CA VAL A 109 -10.80 -7.39 -15.44
C VAL A 109 -11.26 -7.66 -16.87
N ARG A 110 -12.36 -7.05 -17.33
CA ARG A 110 -12.80 -7.16 -18.72
C ARG A 110 -11.74 -6.65 -19.70
N ALA A 111 -11.21 -5.46 -19.46
CA ALA A 111 -10.17 -4.87 -20.30
C ALA A 111 -8.90 -5.74 -20.30
N PHE A 112 -8.51 -6.24 -19.11
CA PHE A 112 -7.35 -7.10 -18.95
C PHE A 112 -7.51 -8.44 -19.70
N LEU A 113 -8.61 -9.18 -19.47
CA LEU A 113 -8.83 -10.47 -20.12
C LEU A 113 -8.95 -10.35 -21.63
N SER A 114 -9.55 -9.26 -22.12
CA SER A 114 -9.60 -8.96 -23.56
C SER A 114 -8.21 -8.74 -24.16
N ALA A 115 -7.28 -8.11 -23.42
CA ALA A 115 -5.92 -7.88 -23.89
C ALA A 115 -5.08 -9.18 -23.93
N TYR A 116 -5.42 -10.16 -23.08
CA TYR A 116 -4.76 -11.48 -23.03
C TYR A 116 -5.53 -12.57 -23.78
N GLU A 117 -6.56 -12.21 -24.57
CA GLU A 117 -7.41 -13.13 -25.34
C GLU A 117 -7.98 -14.30 -24.51
N SER A 118 -8.23 -14.06 -23.22
CA SER A 118 -8.75 -15.08 -22.32
C SER A 118 -10.27 -15.18 -22.45
N LYS A 119 -10.80 -16.41 -22.42
CA LYS A 119 -12.25 -16.70 -22.47
C LYS A 119 -12.93 -16.68 -21.10
N LEU A 120 -12.21 -16.35 -20.04
CA LEU A 120 -12.76 -16.28 -18.68
C LEU A 120 -13.80 -15.15 -18.57
N ASP A 121 -14.86 -15.38 -17.80
CA ASP A 121 -15.83 -14.32 -17.51
C ASP A 121 -15.28 -13.34 -16.47
N PRO A 122 -15.24 -12.02 -16.75
CA PRO A 122 -14.73 -11.04 -15.80
C PRO A 122 -15.47 -11.01 -14.46
N LYS A 123 -16.78 -11.31 -14.45
CA LYS A 123 -17.55 -11.30 -13.21
C LYS A 123 -17.23 -12.52 -12.37
N GLU A 124 -17.21 -13.71 -12.96
CA GLU A 124 -16.80 -14.94 -12.25
C GLU A 124 -15.41 -14.81 -11.61
N VAL A 125 -14.46 -14.16 -12.31
CA VAL A 125 -13.11 -13.93 -11.77
C VAL A 125 -13.14 -13.06 -10.53
N VAL A 126 -13.83 -11.91 -10.59
CA VAL A 126 -13.91 -10.98 -9.45
C VAL A 126 -14.73 -11.60 -8.31
N ASP A 127 -15.89 -12.19 -8.62
CA ASP A 127 -16.81 -12.75 -7.62
C ASP A 127 -16.19 -13.94 -6.89
N ASP A 128 -15.40 -14.78 -7.56
CA ASP A 128 -14.69 -15.88 -6.90
C ASP A 128 -13.62 -15.36 -5.91
N PHE A 129 -12.92 -14.28 -6.24
CA PHE A 129 -11.99 -13.66 -5.30
C PHE A 129 -12.73 -12.91 -4.17
N GLU A 130 -13.81 -12.21 -4.46
CA GLU A 130 -14.67 -11.57 -3.44
C GLU A 130 -15.21 -12.61 -2.45
N ALA A 131 -15.72 -13.75 -2.94
CA ALA A 131 -16.23 -14.85 -2.12
C ALA A 131 -15.15 -15.48 -1.22
N ARG A 132 -13.89 -15.43 -1.64
CA ARG A 132 -12.74 -15.89 -0.86
C ARG A 132 -12.20 -14.84 0.11
N GLY A 133 -12.85 -13.68 0.23
CA GLY A 133 -12.51 -12.63 1.18
C GLY A 133 -11.45 -11.64 0.68
N PHE A 134 -11.24 -11.52 -0.63
CA PHE A 134 -10.22 -10.62 -1.21
C PHE A 134 -10.74 -9.24 -1.59
N SER A 135 -11.93 -8.84 -1.11
CA SER A 135 -12.59 -7.61 -1.51
C SER A 135 -11.69 -6.37 -1.44
N GLU A 136 -10.90 -6.26 -0.37
CA GLU A 136 -9.94 -5.18 -0.14
C GLU A 136 -8.73 -5.27 -1.09
N PHE A 137 -8.18 -6.47 -1.31
CA PHE A 137 -7.04 -6.65 -2.22
C PHE A 137 -7.39 -6.34 -3.68
N LEU A 138 -8.56 -6.75 -4.15
CA LEU A 138 -9.02 -6.46 -5.50
C LEU A 138 -9.31 -4.97 -5.73
N SER A 139 -9.44 -4.17 -4.66
CA SER A 139 -9.59 -2.73 -4.78
C SER A 139 -8.30 -2.05 -5.29
N HIS A 140 -7.15 -2.72 -5.20
CA HIS A 140 -5.88 -2.21 -5.69
C HIS A 140 -5.59 -2.69 -7.13
N PRO A 141 -5.40 -1.78 -8.10
CA PRO A 141 -5.27 -2.13 -9.53
C PRO A 141 -4.13 -3.13 -9.83
N LEU A 142 -2.99 -2.98 -9.15
CA LEU A 142 -1.85 -3.90 -9.31
C LEU A 142 -2.21 -5.31 -8.84
N LEU A 143 -2.81 -5.44 -7.66
CA LEU A 143 -3.16 -6.73 -7.09
C LEU A 143 -4.27 -7.40 -7.92
N LEU A 144 -5.22 -6.61 -8.44
CA LEU A 144 -6.22 -7.10 -9.38
C LEU A 144 -5.59 -7.65 -10.67
N ALA A 145 -4.57 -6.97 -11.23
CA ALA A 145 -3.84 -7.49 -12.38
C ALA A 145 -3.10 -8.81 -12.06
N LEU A 146 -2.46 -8.91 -10.89
CA LEU A 146 -1.81 -10.15 -10.44
C LEU A 146 -2.84 -11.27 -10.22
N ALA A 147 -4.01 -10.95 -9.65
CA ALA A 147 -5.11 -11.88 -9.47
C ALA A 147 -5.62 -12.41 -10.82
N CYS A 148 -5.73 -11.55 -11.85
CA CYS A 148 -6.03 -11.98 -13.22
C CYS A 148 -4.96 -12.91 -13.79
N ILE A 149 -3.66 -12.60 -13.60
CA ILE A 149 -2.55 -13.47 -14.02
C ILE A 149 -2.67 -14.85 -13.38
N LEU A 150 -2.96 -14.91 -12.08
CA LEU A 150 -3.17 -16.17 -11.35
C LEU A 150 -4.38 -16.94 -11.86
N LYS A 151 -5.50 -16.29 -12.18
CA LYS A 151 -6.71 -16.95 -12.67
C LYS A 151 -6.60 -17.50 -14.08
N THR A 152 -5.76 -16.90 -14.91
CA THR A 152 -5.40 -17.49 -16.22
C THR A 152 -4.47 -18.70 -16.06
N SER A 153 -4.00 -19.01 -14.85
CA SER A 153 -3.20 -20.19 -14.53
C SER A 153 -4.05 -21.26 -13.82
N ARG A 154 -3.66 -22.55 -13.90
CA ARG A 154 -4.37 -23.66 -13.25
C ARG A 154 -4.21 -23.69 -11.72
N ALA A 155 -3.53 -22.71 -11.12
CA ALA A 155 -3.30 -22.64 -9.68
C ALA A 155 -4.55 -22.11 -8.95
N SER A 156 -5.13 -22.92 -8.05
CA SER A 156 -6.18 -22.46 -7.14
C SER A 156 -5.58 -21.62 -6.02
N VAL A 157 -6.16 -20.44 -5.75
CA VAL A 157 -5.62 -19.48 -4.78
C VAL A 157 -6.52 -19.40 -3.53
N GLN A 158 -5.97 -19.80 -2.38
CA GLN A 158 -6.43 -19.37 -1.03
C GLN A 158 -5.32 -18.49 -0.44
N SER A 159 -5.27 -17.21 -0.80
CA SER A 159 -4.27 -16.25 -0.26
C SER A 159 -5.02 -15.32 0.70
N GLU A 160 -4.39 -14.86 1.77
CA GLU A 160 -5.06 -13.97 2.74
C GLU A 160 -4.39 -12.58 2.81
N SER A 161 -3.31 -12.36 2.03
CA SER A 161 -2.57 -11.09 2.00
C SER A 161 -2.00 -10.74 0.62
N ALA A 162 -1.75 -9.44 0.40
CA ALA A 162 -1.12 -8.91 -0.82
C ALA A 162 0.27 -9.51 -1.03
N MET A 163 1.04 -9.66 0.05
CA MET A 163 2.33 -10.36 0.04
C MET A 163 2.20 -11.80 -0.49
N ARG A 164 1.22 -12.58 -0.01
CA ARG A 164 1.00 -13.96 -0.49
C ARG A 164 0.50 -14.02 -1.93
N LEU A 165 -0.23 -12.99 -2.39
CA LEU A 165 -0.62 -12.87 -3.78
C LEU A 165 0.60 -12.62 -4.67
N LEU A 166 1.50 -11.72 -4.26
CA LEU A 166 2.76 -11.44 -4.94
C LEU A 166 3.65 -12.68 -5.01
N GLU A 167 3.82 -13.40 -3.90
CA GLU A 167 4.58 -14.67 -3.87
C GLU A 167 4.04 -15.66 -4.89
N ARG A 168 2.74 -15.91 -4.88
CA ARG A 168 2.13 -16.86 -5.81
C ARG A 168 2.22 -16.41 -7.26
N ALA A 169 2.07 -15.11 -7.52
CA ALA A 169 2.22 -14.58 -8.88
C ALA A 169 3.64 -14.81 -9.40
N LEU A 170 4.66 -14.59 -8.56
CA LEU A 170 6.05 -14.88 -8.90
C LEU A 170 6.28 -16.38 -9.12
N ASP A 171 5.73 -17.25 -8.26
CA ASP A 171 5.83 -18.71 -8.42
C ASP A 171 5.20 -19.18 -9.75
N VAL A 172 4.03 -18.64 -10.11
CA VAL A 172 3.36 -18.95 -11.38
C VAL A 172 4.17 -18.47 -12.57
N LEU A 173 4.78 -17.27 -12.50
CA LEU A 173 5.67 -16.79 -13.55
C LEU A 173 6.91 -17.68 -13.69
N CYS A 174 7.47 -18.17 -12.58
CA CYS A 174 8.59 -19.12 -12.60
C CYS A 174 8.19 -20.45 -13.25
N TYR A 175 7.05 -21.00 -12.86
CA TYR A 175 6.58 -22.28 -13.40
C TYR A 175 6.27 -22.21 -14.90
N ARG A 176 5.59 -21.14 -15.35
CA ARG A 176 5.30 -20.94 -16.79
C ARG A 176 6.57 -20.86 -17.62
N TRP A 177 7.62 -20.24 -17.08
CA TRP A 177 8.92 -20.18 -17.72
C TRP A 177 9.52 -21.58 -17.88
N ASP A 178 9.55 -22.37 -16.81
CA ASP A 178 10.11 -23.72 -16.83
C ASP A 178 9.33 -24.64 -17.79
N GLU A 179 8.00 -24.54 -17.85
CA GLU A 179 7.17 -25.26 -18.84
C GLU A 179 7.45 -24.83 -20.28
N GLN A 180 7.53 -23.52 -20.54
CA GLN A 180 7.77 -22.99 -21.88
C GLN A 180 9.19 -23.32 -22.39
N LYS A 181 10.20 -23.34 -21.51
CA LYS A 181 11.56 -23.79 -21.85
C LYS A 181 11.61 -25.24 -22.32
N GLY A 182 10.69 -26.10 -21.85
CA GLY A 182 10.54 -27.47 -22.36
C GLY A 182 10.01 -27.56 -23.80
N LEU A 183 9.39 -26.49 -24.31
CA LEU A 183 8.79 -26.40 -25.64
C LEU A 183 9.57 -25.48 -26.59
N ASP A 184 10.25 -24.47 -26.07
CA ASP A 184 10.93 -23.43 -26.84
C ASP A 184 12.44 -23.71 -26.96
N ARG A 185 12.89 -24.02 -28.18
CA ARG A 185 14.30 -24.28 -28.51
C ARG A 185 15.17 -22.99 -28.54
N HIS A 186 14.59 -21.83 -28.23
CA HIS A 186 15.25 -20.52 -28.30
C HIS A 186 15.74 -19.97 -26.95
N ALA A 187 15.51 -20.65 -25.82
CA ALA A 187 16.14 -20.27 -24.55
C ALA A 187 17.65 -20.54 -24.62
N VAL A 188 18.47 -19.49 -24.59
CA VAL A 188 19.93 -19.62 -24.82
C VAL A 188 20.67 -19.82 -23.50
N THR A 189 20.11 -19.37 -22.37
CA THR A 189 20.76 -19.51 -21.06
C THR A 189 20.20 -20.67 -20.25
N PRO A 190 21.05 -21.37 -19.46
CA PRO A 190 20.66 -22.61 -18.78
C PRO A 190 19.79 -22.39 -17.53
N LEU A 191 19.59 -21.15 -17.07
CA LEU A 191 18.90 -20.83 -15.82
C LEU A 191 17.44 -21.32 -15.80
N ASP A 192 17.02 -21.80 -14.63
CA ASP A 192 15.61 -22.02 -14.30
C ASP A 192 14.92 -20.73 -13.83
N GLY A 193 13.62 -20.79 -13.54
CA GLY A 193 12.90 -19.62 -13.09
C GLY A 193 13.34 -19.09 -11.73
N LYS A 194 13.77 -19.96 -10.81
CA LYS A 194 14.17 -19.58 -9.45
C LYS A 194 15.51 -18.85 -9.44
N ASP A 195 16.47 -19.31 -10.23
CA ASP A 195 17.79 -18.70 -10.41
C ASP A 195 17.66 -17.26 -10.93
N ARG A 196 16.74 -17.03 -11.87
CA ARG A 196 16.46 -15.69 -12.41
C ARG A 196 15.83 -14.76 -11.39
N ILE A 197 14.88 -15.27 -10.61
CA ILE A 197 14.33 -14.50 -9.47
C ILE A 197 15.44 -14.16 -8.47
N GLN A 198 16.40 -15.06 -8.22
CA GLN A 198 17.55 -14.75 -7.35
C GLN A 198 18.43 -13.62 -7.92
N VAL A 199 18.63 -13.58 -9.24
CA VAL A 199 19.27 -12.43 -9.91
C VAL A 199 18.48 -11.14 -9.68
N LEU A 200 17.16 -11.16 -9.89
CA LEU A 200 16.30 -9.98 -9.67
C LEU A 200 16.29 -9.52 -8.21
N LYS A 201 16.23 -10.45 -7.25
CA LYS A 201 16.29 -10.20 -5.81
C LYS A 201 17.56 -9.45 -5.42
N ARG A 202 18.73 -9.91 -5.89
CA ARG A 202 20.00 -9.21 -5.62
C ARG A 202 20.00 -7.80 -6.20
N ILE A 203 19.55 -7.64 -7.45
CA ILE A 203 19.47 -6.33 -8.10
C ILE A 203 18.55 -5.40 -7.30
N ALA A 204 17.35 -5.87 -6.95
CA ALA A 204 16.38 -5.12 -6.17
C ALA A 204 16.89 -4.70 -4.79
N TYR A 205 17.64 -5.58 -4.12
CA TYR A 205 18.22 -5.29 -2.81
C TYR A 205 19.27 -4.18 -2.88
N ILE A 206 20.21 -4.28 -3.82
CA ILE A 206 21.31 -3.31 -3.96
C ILE A 206 20.83 -2.00 -4.60
N ALA A 207 19.86 -2.05 -5.52
CA ALA A 207 19.26 -0.87 -6.12
C ALA A 207 18.33 -0.18 -5.12
N LYS A 208 18.58 1.09 -4.82
CA LYS A 208 17.67 1.89 -3.98
C LYS A 208 16.49 2.48 -4.77
N SER A 209 16.70 2.72 -6.07
CA SER A 209 15.69 3.20 -7.03
C SER A 209 15.18 2.06 -7.92
N ALA A 210 13.95 2.21 -8.44
CA ALA A 210 13.39 1.27 -9.41
C ALA A 210 14.18 1.25 -10.74
N HIS A 211 14.78 2.39 -11.12
CA HIS A 211 15.70 2.48 -12.25
C HIS A 211 17.12 2.05 -11.84
N VAL A 212 17.75 1.26 -12.69
CA VAL A 212 19.11 0.73 -12.54
C VAL A 212 19.89 0.96 -13.84
N PRO A 213 21.02 1.71 -13.81
CA PRO A 213 21.86 1.91 -14.99
C PRO A 213 22.34 0.59 -15.58
N GLN A 214 22.45 0.49 -16.91
CA GLN A 214 22.77 -0.75 -17.60
C GLN A 214 24.00 -1.47 -17.04
N HIS A 215 25.13 -0.77 -16.96
CA HIS A 215 26.39 -1.34 -16.45
C HIS A 215 26.24 -1.89 -15.03
N ARG A 216 25.46 -1.20 -14.18
CA ARG A 216 25.24 -1.63 -12.79
C ARG A 216 24.33 -2.85 -12.72
N ALA A 217 23.29 -2.92 -13.55
CA ALA A 217 22.41 -4.08 -13.60
C ALA A 217 23.19 -5.33 -14.06
N GLU A 218 24.02 -5.20 -15.10
CA GLU A 218 24.87 -6.28 -15.62
C GLU A 218 25.92 -6.74 -14.59
N GLU A 219 26.56 -5.80 -13.88
CA GLU A 219 27.52 -6.10 -12.80
C GLU A 219 26.85 -6.88 -11.65
N LEU A 220 25.66 -6.45 -11.22
CA LEU A 220 24.93 -7.11 -10.14
C LEU A 220 24.42 -8.50 -10.56
N ALA A 221 23.94 -8.63 -11.80
CA ALA A 221 23.56 -9.90 -12.38
C ALA A 221 24.75 -10.86 -12.46
N ARG A 222 25.90 -10.40 -12.95
CA ARG A 222 27.15 -11.19 -12.98
C ARG A 222 27.51 -11.73 -11.60
N LYS A 223 27.55 -10.86 -10.58
CA LYS A 223 27.86 -11.28 -9.20
C LYS A 223 26.90 -12.34 -8.67
N GLN A 224 25.62 -12.28 -9.01
CA GLN A 224 24.68 -13.31 -8.59
C GLN A 224 24.84 -14.60 -9.39
N LEU A 225 25.10 -14.52 -10.70
CA LEU A 225 25.38 -15.67 -11.55
C LEU A 225 26.62 -16.44 -11.08
N ASP A 226 27.67 -15.74 -10.66
CA ASP A 226 28.88 -16.34 -10.11
C ASP A 226 28.58 -17.14 -8.83
N LEU A 227 27.72 -16.61 -7.94
CA LEU A 227 27.26 -17.33 -6.74
C LEU A 227 26.40 -18.57 -7.07
N LEU A 228 25.67 -18.52 -8.18
CA LEU A 228 24.86 -19.62 -8.71
C LEU A 228 25.68 -20.59 -9.58
N THR A 229 27.01 -20.43 -9.66
CA THR A 229 27.93 -21.26 -10.45
C THR A 229 27.71 -21.19 -11.98
N TYR A 230 27.17 -20.08 -12.49
CA TYR A 230 27.00 -19.80 -13.91
C TYR A 230 28.05 -18.80 -14.44
N ASP A 231 29.33 -19.12 -14.27
CA ASP A 231 30.49 -18.27 -14.60
C ASP A 231 30.56 -17.89 -16.10
N ARG A 232 30.08 -18.76 -17.00
CA ARG A 232 30.17 -18.57 -18.47
C ARG A 232 28.93 -17.95 -19.12
N VAL A 233 27.85 -17.72 -18.36
CA VAL A 233 26.58 -17.23 -18.92
C VAL A 233 26.64 -15.71 -19.08
N ASP A 234 26.16 -15.15 -20.19
CA ASP A 234 26.10 -13.69 -20.36
C ASP A 234 25.01 -13.05 -19.49
N ALA A 235 25.41 -12.18 -18.56
CA ALA A 235 24.53 -11.44 -17.67
C ALA A 235 23.52 -10.57 -18.44
N ARG A 236 23.95 -9.94 -19.54
CA ARG A 236 23.05 -9.11 -20.36
C ARG A 236 21.96 -9.94 -21.00
N GLN A 237 22.33 -11.12 -21.51
CA GLN A 237 21.37 -12.05 -22.08
C GLN A 237 20.37 -12.58 -21.04
N VAL A 238 20.84 -12.92 -19.83
CA VAL A 238 19.97 -13.30 -18.71
C VAL A 238 18.97 -12.20 -18.41
N LEU A 239 19.41 -10.94 -18.30
CA LEU A 239 18.53 -9.80 -18.03
C LEU A 239 17.50 -9.59 -19.14
N MET A 240 17.91 -9.70 -20.41
CA MET A 240 17.01 -9.53 -21.56
C MET A 240 15.96 -10.64 -21.65
N GLU A 241 16.35 -11.90 -21.44
CA GLU A 241 15.40 -13.02 -21.35
C GLU A 241 14.46 -12.79 -20.16
N THR A 242 14.99 -12.48 -18.99
CA THR A 242 14.17 -12.23 -17.79
C THR A 242 13.16 -11.10 -18.00
N ALA A 243 13.56 -10.04 -18.69
CA ALA A 243 12.66 -8.94 -19.06
C ALA A 243 11.52 -9.40 -19.97
N ARG A 244 11.81 -10.21 -21.00
CA ARG A 244 10.81 -10.71 -21.97
C ARG A 244 9.75 -11.60 -21.32
N PHE A 245 10.15 -12.44 -20.37
CA PHE A 245 9.28 -13.47 -19.82
C PHE A 245 8.57 -13.06 -18.54
N TYR A 246 9.26 -12.36 -17.63
CA TYR A 246 8.66 -11.94 -16.38
C TYR A 246 8.05 -10.54 -16.46
N GLY A 247 8.61 -9.67 -17.30
CA GLY A 247 8.19 -8.27 -17.36
C GLY A 247 8.35 -7.52 -16.03
N ILE A 248 9.22 -8.00 -15.13
CA ILE A 248 9.42 -7.39 -13.80
C ILE A 248 10.47 -6.28 -13.86
N LEU A 249 11.60 -6.56 -14.52
CA LEU A 249 12.69 -5.63 -14.77
C LEU A 249 12.86 -5.51 -16.28
N VAL A 250 12.51 -4.34 -16.84
CA VAL A 250 12.43 -4.14 -18.30
C VAL A 250 13.49 -3.14 -18.78
N PRO A 251 14.03 -3.30 -20.01
CA PRO A 251 14.96 -2.34 -20.57
C PRO A 251 14.27 -0.98 -20.83
N CYS A 252 15.01 0.11 -20.61
CA CYS A 252 14.63 1.49 -20.86
C CYS A 252 15.80 2.26 -21.51
N GLU A 253 15.61 3.53 -21.88
CA GLU A 253 16.60 4.33 -22.64
C GLU A 253 18.01 4.32 -22.03
N GLU A 254 18.15 4.23 -20.69
CA GLU A 254 19.43 4.35 -19.97
C GLU A 254 19.75 3.15 -19.05
N GLY A 255 19.08 2.01 -19.26
CA GLY A 255 19.32 0.81 -18.45
C GLY A 255 18.08 -0.06 -18.26
N TYR A 256 17.78 -0.40 -17.02
CA TYR A 256 16.65 -1.24 -16.66
C TYR A 256 15.77 -0.57 -15.61
N GLU A 257 14.48 -0.86 -15.63
CA GLU A 257 13.51 -0.30 -14.69
C GLU A 257 12.57 -1.40 -14.16
N PHE A 258 12.38 -1.44 -12.85
CA PHE A 258 11.35 -2.28 -12.26
C PHE A 258 9.98 -1.70 -12.59
N VAL A 259 9.10 -2.53 -13.18
CA VAL A 259 7.78 -2.08 -13.66
C VAL A 259 6.87 -1.61 -12.54
N HIS A 260 7.09 -2.09 -11.31
CA HIS A 260 6.37 -1.60 -10.14
C HIS A 260 7.24 -1.55 -8.89
N ARG A 261 7.11 -0.47 -8.11
CA ARG A 261 7.84 -0.26 -6.86
C ARG A 261 7.57 -1.36 -5.83
N THR A 262 6.33 -1.82 -5.70
CA THR A 262 5.97 -2.95 -4.82
C THR A 262 6.74 -4.23 -5.17
N LEU A 263 6.88 -4.59 -6.45
CA LEU A 263 7.65 -5.78 -6.85
C LEU A 263 9.14 -5.60 -6.51
N HIS A 264 9.67 -4.41 -6.77
CA HIS A 264 11.04 -4.04 -6.40
C HIS A 264 11.28 -4.17 -4.89
N ASP A 265 10.45 -3.53 -4.06
CA ASP A 265 10.61 -3.55 -2.61
C ASP A 265 10.36 -4.95 -2.02
N PHE A 266 9.44 -5.71 -2.60
CA PHE A 266 9.17 -7.09 -2.21
C PHE A 266 10.36 -8.02 -2.50
N LEU A 267 10.93 -7.98 -3.70
CA LEU A 267 12.11 -8.76 -4.06
C LEU A 267 13.34 -8.38 -3.22
N ALA A 268 13.51 -7.08 -2.96
CA ALA A 268 14.57 -6.59 -2.07
C ALA A 268 14.41 -7.15 -0.65
N ALA A 269 13.19 -7.12 -0.10
CA ALA A 269 12.89 -7.65 1.22
C ALA A 269 13.11 -9.16 1.32
N GLN A 270 12.75 -9.93 0.28
CA GLN A 270 13.04 -11.37 0.24
C GLN A 270 14.54 -11.64 0.34
N TYR A 271 15.36 -10.94 -0.46
CA TYR A 271 16.81 -11.08 -0.41
C TYR A 271 17.38 -10.71 0.98
N TRP A 272 16.84 -9.64 1.58
CA TRP A 272 17.30 -9.13 2.86
C TRP A 272 17.08 -10.11 4.02
N VAL A 273 15.95 -10.82 3.99
CA VAL A 273 15.64 -11.88 4.96
C VAL A 273 16.43 -13.15 4.65
N GLU A 274 16.52 -13.57 3.38
CA GLU A 274 17.23 -14.79 2.96
C GLU A 274 18.73 -14.76 3.27
N THR A 275 19.36 -13.58 3.21
CA THR A 275 20.78 -13.38 3.57
C THR A 275 21.02 -13.30 5.07
N GLY A 276 19.97 -13.19 5.89
CA GLY A 276 20.07 -12.99 7.34
C GLY A 276 20.63 -11.62 7.75
N GLU A 277 20.78 -10.68 6.83
CA GLU A 277 21.24 -9.31 7.14
C GLU A 277 20.18 -8.52 7.90
N PHE A 278 18.89 -8.74 7.61
CA PHE A 278 17.78 -8.07 8.28
C PHE A 278 17.78 -8.28 9.80
N ALA A 279 18.06 -9.50 10.25
CA ALA A 279 18.07 -9.87 11.67
C ALA A 279 19.27 -9.29 12.45
N LYS A 280 20.31 -8.79 11.75
CA LYS A 280 21.52 -8.24 12.39
C LYS A 280 21.41 -6.73 12.66
N LEU A 281 20.41 -6.07 12.06
CA LEU A 281 20.24 -4.63 12.19
C LEU A 281 19.73 -4.26 13.58
N ARG A 282 20.20 -3.11 14.05
CA ARG A 282 19.73 -2.49 15.31
C ARG A 282 18.89 -1.24 15.05
N GLU A 283 19.02 -0.66 13.88
CA GLU A 283 18.29 0.51 13.42
C GLU A 283 17.74 0.24 12.03
N TYR A 284 16.50 0.68 11.80
CA TYR A 284 15.79 0.43 10.56
C TYR A 284 15.43 1.74 9.88
N GLU A 285 15.54 1.74 8.55
CA GLU A 285 14.86 2.73 7.72
C GLU A 285 13.39 2.29 7.57
N TRP A 286 12.46 3.06 8.11
CA TRP A 286 11.04 2.70 8.08
C TRP A 286 10.42 2.97 6.72
N ASN A 287 10.35 1.92 5.90
CA ASN A 287 9.77 1.95 4.56
C ASN A 287 9.09 0.61 4.24
N ALA A 288 8.53 0.50 3.04
CA ALA A 288 7.85 -0.72 2.59
C ALA A 288 8.76 -1.97 2.56
N ARG A 289 10.08 -1.82 2.34
CA ARG A 289 11.02 -2.96 2.37
C ARG A 289 11.14 -3.54 3.76
N THR A 290 11.29 -2.69 4.77
CA THR A 290 11.32 -3.10 6.18
C THR A 290 10.01 -3.76 6.58
N ALA A 291 8.88 -3.25 6.10
CA ALA A 291 7.58 -3.88 6.33
C ALA A 291 7.48 -5.28 5.71
N TYR A 292 7.80 -5.44 4.43
CA TYR A 292 7.79 -6.76 3.78
C TYR A 292 8.78 -7.74 4.40
N ALA A 293 9.95 -7.26 4.83
CA ALA A 293 10.94 -8.09 5.52
C ALA A 293 10.40 -8.56 6.88
N ALA A 294 9.76 -7.66 7.65
CA ALA A 294 9.11 -8.00 8.91
C ALA A 294 7.99 -9.04 8.72
N CYS A 295 7.16 -8.90 7.67
CA CYS A 295 6.11 -9.87 7.35
C CYS A 295 6.64 -11.26 6.97
N ARG A 296 7.91 -11.34 6.54
CA ARG A 296 8.59 -12.61 6.25
C ARG A 296 9.29 -13.24 7.44
N MET A 297 9.46 -12.50 8.54
CA MET A 297 9.98 -13.07 9.78
C MET A 297 8.96 -14.03 10.38
N HIS A 298 9.45 -15.01 11.15
CA HIS A 298 8.58 -15.84 11.98
C HIS A 298 7.83 -15.00 13.03
N ASP A 299 8.47 -13.95 13.53
CA ASP A 299 7.91 -13.05 14.53
C ASP A 299 8.28 -11.60 14.21
N ALA A 300 7.27 -10.78 13.95
CA ALA A 300 7.40 -9.35 13.66
C ALA A 300 7.25 -8.46 14.92
N THR A 301 7.08 -9.05 16.11
CA THR A 301 6.73 -8.31 17.34
C THR A 301 7.70 -7.17 17.64
N GLU A 302 8.99 -7.46 17.71
CA GLU A 302 10.02 -6.47 18.07
C GLU A 302 10.11 -5.35 17.02
N ILE A 303 9.93 -5.69 15.75
CA ILE A 303 9.99 -4.72 14.64
C ILE A 303 8.79 -3.77 14.71
N ILE A 304 7.59 -4.28 14.98
CA ILE A 304 6.39 -3.45 15.15
C ILE A 304 6.54 -2.54 16.37
N GLU A 305 7.04 -3.05 17.49
CA GLU A 305 7.30 -2.24 18.69
C GLU A 305 8.31 -1.12 18.42
N ALA A 306 9.42 -1.44 17.74
CA ALA A 306 10.43 -0.47 17.35
C ALA A 306 9.88 0.58 16.37
N ALA A 307 9.04 0.17 15.42
CA ALA A 307 8.39 1.07 14.47
C ALA A 307 7.40 2.02 15.18
N LEU A 308 6.55 1.51 16.08
CA LEU A 308 5.63 2.32 16.88
C LEU A 308 6.35 3.30 17.82
N ALA A 309 7.54 2.94 18.30
CA ALA A 309 8.37 3.82 19.13
C ALA A 309 9.10 4.91 18.31
N SER A 310 9.24 4.73 17.00
CA SER A 310 9.91 5.68 16.11
C SER A 310 8.95 6.74 15.57
N LYS A 311 9.47 7.96 15.34
CA LYS A 311 8.68 9.08 14.81
C LYS A 311 8.18 8.84 13.38
N ASP A 312 8.97 8.13 12.58
CA ASP A 312 8.71 7.90 11.15
C ASP A 312 8.29 6.44 10.88
N GLY A 313 8.01 5.64 11.92
CA GLY A 313 7.74 4.21 11.79
C GLY A 313 6.31 3.85 11.40
N LEU A 314 5.37 4.79 11.49
CA LEU A 314 3.94 4.55 11.23
C LEU A 314 3.64 3.95 9.84
N PRO A 315 4.25 4.42 8.72
CA PRO A 315 4.04 3.82 7.41
C PRO A 315 4.42 2.34 7.37
N ALA A 316 5.53 1.97 8.04
CA ALA A 316 5.95 0.58 8.13
C ALA A 316 4.96 -0.24 8.95
N VAL A 317 4.46 0.27 10.09
CA VAL A 317 3.43 -0.42 10.88
C VAL A 317 2.16 -0.66 10.07
N ALA A 318 1.68 0.34 9.34
CA ALA A 318 0.50 0.23 8.50
C ALA A 318 0.67 -0.86 7.42
N GLU A 319 1.81 -0.85 6.72
CA GLU A 319 2.15 -1.85 5.70
C GLU A 319 2.35 -3.25 6.31
N ILE A 320 2.91 -3.35 7.52
CA ILE A 320 3.06 -4.62 8.24
C ILE A 320 1.68 -5.20 8.55
N LEU A 321 0.80 -4.42 9.18
CA LEU A 321 -0.53 -4.89 9.58
C LEU A 321 -1.40 -5.31 8.38
N SER A 322 -1.35 -4.57 7.27
CA SER A 322 -2.12 -4.89 6.06
C SER A 322 -1.69 -6.21 5.40
N ASN A 323 -0.48 -6.69 5.67
CA ASN A 323 0.05 -7.93 5.12
C ASN A 323 -0.08 -9.15 6.05
N SER A 324 -0.81 -9.02 7.17
CA SER A 324 -1.13 -10.11 8.11
C SER A 324 0.10 -10.91 8.58
N PRO A 325 1.03 -10.27 9.31
CA PRO A 325 2.25 -10.90 9.81
C PRO A 325 1.96 -11.76 11.05
N SER A 326 2.92 -12.62 11.39
CA SER A 326 2.95 -13.32 12.68
C SER A 326 3.57 -12.41 13.75
N PHE A 327 2.86 -12.20 14.86
CA PHE A 327 3.36 -11.44 16.01
C PHE A 327 2.58 -11.79 17.29
N GLU A 328 3.12 -11.41 18.44
CA GLU A 328 2.51 -11.54 19.74
C GLU A 328 1.42 -10.47 19.96
N ILE A 329 0.17 -10.87 19.74
CA ILE A 329 -1.01 -9.99 19.88
C ILE A 329 -1.06 -9.22 21.21
N PRO A 330 -0.79 -9.82 22.40
CA PRO A 330 -0.86 -9.08 23.67
C PRO A 330 0.16 -7.94 23.74
N ARG A 331 1.40 -8.18 23.30
CA ARG A 331 2.47 -7.18 23.29
C ARG A 331 2.15 -6.03 22.34
N ILE A 332 1.72 -6.36 21.12
CA ILE A 332 1.36 -5.33 20.13
C ILE A 332 0.13 -4.54 20.57
N SER A 333 -0.83 -5.17 21.26
CA SER A 333 -1.98 -4.46 21.83
C SER A 333 -1.53 -3.40 22.84
N GLU A 334 -0.61 -3.73 23.74
CA GLU A 334 -0.02 -2.76 24.68
C GLU A 334 0.76 -1.67 23.96
N ALA A 335 1.55 -2.02 22.95
CA ALA A 335 2.33 -1.05 22.18
C ALA A 335 1.44 -0.03 21.46
N ILE A 336 0.32 -0.48 20.87
CA ILE A 336 -0.67 0.40 20.21
C ILE A 336 -1.39 1.29 21.23
N ILE A 337 -1.83 0.73 22.37
CA ILE A 337 -2.46 1.52 23.43
C ILE A 337 -1.48 2.59 23.93
N LYS A 338 -0.21 2.22 24.15
CA LYS A 338 0.86 3.15 24.55
C LYS A 338 1.10 4.23 23.48
N TYR A 339 1.13 3.86 22.20
CA TYR A 339 1.27 4.79 21.08
C TYR A 339 0.17 5.85 21.09
N PHE A 340 -1.11 5.45 21.12
CA PHE A 340 -2.22 6.39 21.11
C PHE A 340 -2.44 7.14 22.44
N SER A 341 -1.83 6.66 23.53
CA SER A 341 -1.83 7.38 24.82
C SER A 341 -0.85 8.55 24.85
N GLN A 342 0.02 8.70 23.85
CA GLN A 342 0.93 9.84 23.76
C GLN A 342 0.16 11.14 23.44
N PRO A 343 0.65 12.31 23.91
CA PRO A 343 0.02 13.60 23.63
C PRO A 343 -0.17 13.85 22.12
N GLY A 344 -1.37 14.31 21.73
CA GLY A 344 -1.70 14.65 20.35
C GLY A 344 -2.09 13.48 19.44
N GLN A 345 -2.21 12.27 19.98
CA GLN A 345 -2.67 11.10 19.22
C GLN A 345 -4.19 10.89 19.29
N LEU A 346 -4.82 11.28 20.40
CA LEU A 346 -6.27 11.42 20.52
C LEU A 346 -6.63 12.88 20.21
N LEU A 347 -7.32 13.12 19.09
CA LEU A 347 -7.61 14.47 18.60
C LEU A 347 -8.89 15.04 19.22
N HIS A 348 -9.93 14.21 19.32
CA HIS A 348 -11.21 14.57 19.90
C HIS A 348 -11.70 13.46 20.83
N PHE A 349 -12.30 13.85 21.95
CA PHE A 349 -13.00 12.93 22.84
C PHE A 349 -14.13 13.68 23.56
N ASP A 350 -15.34 13.18 23.40
CA ASP A 350 -16.51 13.62 24.13
C ASP A 350 -17.33 12.39 24.55
N ASN A 351 -17.62 12.33 25.84
CA ASN A 351 -18.46 11.30 26.46
C ASN A 351 -19.74 11.96 26.95
N SER A 352 -20.45 12.62 26.03
CA SER A 352 -21.72 13.28 26.30
C SER A 352 -22.88 12.32 26.10
N SER A 353 -23.55 11.99 27.21
CA SER A 353 -24.94 11.54 27.18
C SER A 353 -25.79 12.76 26.80
N PRO A 354 -26.68 12.69 25.79
CA PRO A 354 -27.47 13.85 25.38
C PRO A 354 -28.27 14.36 26.59
N THR A 355 -27.95 15.58 27.01
CA THR A 355 -28.67 16.31 28.05
C THR A 355 -30.10 16.57 27.57
N ARG A 356 -31.06 15.85 28.16
CA ARG A 356 -32.51 16.12 28.12
C ARG A 356 -33.06 16.50 26.73
N THR A 357 -33.26 15.50 25.89
CA THR A 357 -34.30 15.56 24.85
C THR A 357 -35.22 14.35 25.00
N ALA A 358 -36.52 14.57 24.78
CA ALA A 358 -37.66 13.70 25.08
C ALA A 358 -37.72 12.36 24.31
N VAL A 359 -36.66 11.56 24.39
CA VAL A 359 -36.59 10.20 23.85
C VAL A 359 -36.46 9.23 25.04
N PRO A 360 -37.27 8.15 25.15
CA PRO A 360 -37.36 7.35 26.38
C PRO A 360 -36.14 6.46 26.70
N THR A 361 -35.06 6.54 25.92
CA THR A 361 -33.84 5.76 26.18
C THR A 361 -32.62 6.67 26.04
N PRO A 362 -31.74 6.76 27.07
CA PRO A 362 -30.50 7.52 26.96
C PRO A 362 -29.62 6.87 25.89
N VAL A 363 -29.32 7.60 24.82
CA VAL A 363 -28.38 7.14 23.80
C VAL A 363 -26.99 7.25 24.39
N ILE A 364 -26.43 6.12 24.82
CA ILE A 364 -25.07 6.06 25.35
C ILE A 364 -24.10 6.12 24.16
N ARG A 365 -23.36 7.22 24.03
CA ARG A 365 -22.48 7.49 22.89
C ARG A 365 -21.14 8.01 23.37
N ILE A 366 -20.07 7.55 22.72
CA ILE A 366 -18.76 8.21 22.77
C ILE A 366 -18.45 8.76 21.39
N THR A 367 -17.97 9.99 21.35
CA THR A 367 -17.48 10.64 20.13
C THR A 367 -15.98 10.88 20.25
N GLY A 368 -15.21 10.52 19.23
CA GLY A 368 -13.79 10.86 19.22
C GLY A 368 -13.08 10.55 17.91
N SER A 369 -11.80 10.85 17.84
CA SER A 369 -10.96 10.52 16.68
C SER A 369 -9.50 10.34 17.08
N LEU A 370 -8.85 9.38 16.43
CA LEU A 370 -7.42 9.17 16.52
C LEU A 370 -6.72 9.93 15.40
N LYS A 371 -5.46 10.29 15.61
CA LYS A 371 -4.62 10.96 14.61
C LYS A 371 -4.40 10.14 13.34
N SER A 372 -4.49 8.82 13.44
CA SER A 372 -4.35 7.87 12.35
C SER A 372 -5.23 6.66 12.60
N ASP A 373 -5.72 6.02 11.54
CA ASP A 373 -6.64 4.89 11.61
C ASP A 373 -6.00 3.54 11.21
N PHE A 374 -4.66 3.46 11.16
CA PHE A 374 -3.88 2.29 10.72
C PHE A 374 -4.26 0.97 11.42
N ILE A 375 -4.83 1.03 12.63
CA ILE A 375 -5.32 -0.17 13.36
C ILE A 375 -6.36 -0.94 12.56
N ARG A 376 -7.12 -0.25 11.71
CA ARG A 376 -8.13 -0.84 10.82
C ARG A 376 -7.53 -1.75 9.76
N LEU A 377 -6.23 -1.67 9.50
CA LEU A 377 -5.55 -2.56 8.55
C LEU A 377 -5.27 -3.94 9.13
N GLY A 378 -5.48 -4.13 10.45
CA GLY A 378 -5.22 -5.39 11.13
C GLY A 378 -6.14 -6.53 10.70
N SER A 379 -5.69 -7.77 10.92
CA SER A 379 -6.51 -8.96 10.68
C SER A 379 -7.72 -9.03 11.64
N PRO A 380 -8.85 -9.65 11.24
CA PRO A 380 -10.04 -9.75 12.11
C PRO A 380 -9.74 -10.39 13.48
N ARG A 381 -8.85 -11.39 13.51
CA ARG A 381 -8.37 -12.02 14.74
C ARG A 381 -7.66 -11.02 15.65
N PHE A 382 -6.79 -10.20 15.09
CA PHE A 382 -6.08 -9.16 15.84
C PHE A 382 -7.06 -8.10 16.39
N LEU A 383 -7.99 -7.62 15.55
CA LEU A 383 -8.99 -6.63 15.94
C LEU A 383 -9.86 -7.12 17.11
N ASN A 384 -10.35 -8.37 17.07
CA ASN A 384 -11.13 -8.95 18.17
C ASN A 384 -10.34 -8.94 19.50
N ARG A 385 -9.07 -9.38 19.46
CA ARG A 385 -8.23 -9.43 20.66
C ARG A 385 -7.85 -8.04 21.16
N LEU A 386 -7.66 -7.07 20.28
CA LEU A 386 -7.42 -5.67 20.65
C LEU A 386 -8.66 -5.07 21.34
N ILE A 387 -9.88 -5.38 20.86
CA ILE A 387 -11.13 -5.00 21.53
C ILE A 387 -11.18 -5.59 22.94
N GLU A 388 -10.93 -6.90 23.10
CA GLU A 388 -10.92 -7.53 24.43
C GLU A 388 -9.98 -6.83 25.40
N ARG A 389 -8.80 -6.42 24.91
CA ARG A 389 -7.83 -5.71 25.73
C ARG A 389 -8.27 -4.29 26.08
N CYS A 390 -8.93 -3.60 25.15
CA CYS A 390 -9.41 -2.24 25.34
C CYS A 390 -10.62 -2.15 26.30
N CYS A 391 -11.40 -3.23 26.41
CA CYS A 391 -12.57 -3.30 27.31
C CYS A 391 -12.22 -3.35 28.81
N ALA A 392 -10.96 -3.64 29.19
CA ALA A 392 -10.54 -3.68 30.60
C ALA A 392 -9.03 -3.38 30.80
N PRO A 393 -8.64 -2.20 31.35
CA PRO A 393 -9.49 -1.11 31.86
C PRO A 393 -9.96 -0.15 30.75
N ARG A 394 -11.18 0.38 30.91
CA ARG A 394 -11.69 1.45 30.05
C ARG A 394 -11.01 2.78 30.35
N LYS A 395 -10.52 3.43 29.30
CA LYS A 395 -9.92 4.76 29.26
C LYS A 395 -10.35 5.45 27.98
N ASN A 396 -10.26 6.78 27.93
CA ASN A 396 -10.65 7.56 26.75
C ASN A 396 -10.03 7.03 25.44
N VAL A 397 -8.74 6.69 25.48
CA VAL A 397 -8.02 6.13 24.31
C VAL A 397 -8.50 4.72 23.96
N THR A 398 -8.65 3.84 24.95
CA THR A 398 -9.02 2.44 24.70
C THR A 398 -10.46 2.31 24.20
N ASP A 399 -11.37 3.17 24.67
CA ASP A 399 -12.75 3.24 24.18
C ASP A 399 -12.79 3.62 22.69
N ILE A 400 -11.97 4.60 22.26
CA ILE A 400 -11.90 4.99 20.85
C ILE A 400 -11.24 3.89 20.01
N ILE A 401 -10.13 3.28 20.45
CA ILE A 401 -9.50 2.15 19.74
C ILE A 401 -10.51 1.01 19.53
N ALA A 402 -11.28 0.65 20.55
CA ALA A 402 -12.32 -0.37 20.45
C ALA A 402 -13.38 0.02 19.39
N GLY A 403 -13.81 1.29 19.37
CA GLY A 403 -14.73 1.81 18.36
C GLY A 403 -14.20 1.67 16.93
N TYR A 404 -12.93 2.00 16.67
CA TYR A 404 -12.30 1.83 15.36
C TYR A 404 -12.25 0.36 14.93
N CYS A 405 -11.91 -0.54 15.85
CA CYS A 405 -11.86 -1.98 15.57
C CYS A 405 -13.26 -2.53 15.26
N MET A 406 -14.28 -2.13 16.01
CA MET A 406 -15.67 -2.55 15.78
C MET A 406 -16.22 -2.00 14.46
N LEU A 407 -15.92 -0.73 14.14
CA LEU A 407 -16.34 -0.13 12.88
C LEU A 407 -15.74 -0.90 11.70
N GLU A 408 -14.47 -1.29 11.81
CA GLU A 408 -13.79 -2.04 10.77
C GLU A 408 -14.35 -3.46 10.61
N ILE A 409 -14.59 -4.18 11.70
CA ILE A 409 -15.24 -5.51 11.65
C ILE A 409 -16.62 -5.41 11.00
N PHE A 410 -17.39 -4.37 11.33
CA PHE A 410 -18.68 -4.10 10.71
C PHE A 410 -18.55 -3.77 9.21
N ALA A 411 -17.60 -2.92 8.84
CA ALA A 411 -17.35 -2.54 7.44
C ALA A 411 -16.97 -3.75 6.57
N ARG A 412 -16.27 -4.73 7.15
CA ARG A 412 -15.95 -6.02 6.51
C ARG A 412 -17.13 -7.00 6.46
N GLY A 413 -18.31 -6.60 6.95
CA GLY A 413 -19.49 -7.47 7.04
C GLY A 413 -19.32 -8.63 8.03
N GLN A 414 -18.37 -8.53 8.96
CA GLN A 414 -18.06 -9.54 9.96
C GLN A 414 -18.73 -9.23 11.30
N LYS A 415 -18.72 -10.21 12.21
CA LYS A 415 -19.21 -10.10 13.59
C LYS A 415 -18.06 -10.31 14.57
N LEU A 416 -18.23 -9.87 15.81
CA LEU A 416 -17.28 -10.17 16.87
C LEU A 416 -17.33 -11.66 17.25
N GLU A 417 -16.22 -12.18 17.77
CA GLU A 417 -16.23 -13.47 18.47
C GLU A 417 -17.16 -13.37 19.70
N PHE A 418 -17.85 -14.47 20.04
CA PHE A 418 -18.79 -14.50 21.18
C PHE A 418 -18.18 -13.99 22.49
N ILE A 419 -16.93 -14.39 22.77
CA ILE A 419 -16.20 -14.00 23.98
C ILE A 419 -15.91 -12.50 23.96
N THR A 420 -15.45 -11.99 22.81
CA THR A 420 -15.16 -10.57 22.62
C THR A 420 -16.42 -9.71 22.74
N TYR A 421 -17.53 -10.12 22.11
CA TYR A 421 -18.82 -9.42 22.20
C TYR A 421 -19.33 -9.36 23.63
N LYS A 422 -19.31 -10.49 24.36
CA LYS A 422 -19.76 -10.55 25.76
C LYS A 422 -18.96 -9.58 26.64
N LYS A 423 -17.63 -9.58 26.53
CA LYS A 423 -16.76 -8.65 27.26
C LYS A 423 -17.05 -7.19 26.91
N ALA A 424 -17.28 -6.89 25.63
CA ALA A 424 -17.65 -5.54 25.20
C ALA A 424 -19.01 -5.12 25.77
N LEU A 425 -20.01 -6.00 25.75
CA LEU A 425 -21.33 -5.73 26.32
C LEU A 425 -21.24 -5.47 27.83
N GLU A 426 -20.47 -6.26 28.56
CA GLU A 426 -20.21 -6.06 29.99
C GLU A 426 -19.49 -4.72 30.26
N ALA A 427 -18.51 -4.35 29.43
CA ALA A 427 -17.72 -3.14 29.60
C ALA A 427 -18.47 -1.84 29.23
N PHE A 428 -19.31 -1.88 28.19
CA PHE A 428 -20.06 -0.72 27.68
C PHE A 428 -21.51 -0.65 28.19
N GLY A 429 -22.02 -1.72 28.80
CA GLY A 429 -23.30 -1.77 29.54
C GLY A 429 -24.56 -1.82 28.68
N SER A 430 -24.46 -1.67 27.35
CA SER A 430 -25.60 -1.75 26.44
C SER A 430 -25.17 -2.15 25.03
N ASP A 431 -25.97 -2.98 24.36
CA ASP A 431 -25.84 -3.29 22.93
C ASP A 431 -26.19 -2.08 22.03
N ARG A 432 -26.87 -1.08 22.58
CA ARG A 432 -27.16 0.20 21.90
C ARG A 432 -26.06 1.24 22.05
N PHE A 433 -24.96 0.89 22.69
CA PHE A 433 -23.81 1.78 22.81
C PHE A 433 -23.27 2.14 21.42
N THR A 434 -23.12 3.44 21.16
CA THR A 434 -22.72 3.95 19.86
C THR A 434 -21.34 4.61 19.91
N PHE A 435 -20.44 4.17 19.04
CA PHE A 435 -19.16 4.80 18.79
C PHE A 435 -19.29 5.73 17.58
N ASN A 436 -18.99 7.00 17.77
CA ASN A 436 -18.99 8.00 16.70
C ASN A 436 -17.57 8.49 16.45
N LEU A 437 -16.98 8.02 15.35
CA LEU A 437 -15.61 8.30 14.97
C LEU A 437 -15.59 9.47 14.00
N VAL A 438 -15.18 10.64 14.48
CA VAL A 438 -15.24 11.90 13.72
C VAL A 438 -14.47 11.75 12.40
N GLY A 439 -15.14 12.07 11.28
CA GLY A 439 -14.55 12.00 9.94
C GLY A 439 -14.50 10.60 9.32
N ILE A 440 -14.93 9.55 10.03
CA ILE A 440 -14.87 8.16 9.53
C ILE A 440 -16.26 7.53 9.47
N GLY A 441 -17.02 7.59 10.56
CA GLY A 441 -18.35 6.98 10.63
C GLY A 441 -18.78 6.62 12.04
N GLN A 442 -19.89 5.90 12.15
CA GLN A 442 -20.43 5.45 13.42
C GLN A 442 -20.77 3.95 13.40
N VAL A 443 -20.60 3.29 14.54
CA VAL A 443 -20.95 1.88 14.73
C VAL A 443 -21.64 1.70 16.08
N GLN A 444 -22.69 0.89 16.10
CA GLN A 444 -23.38 0.49 17.31
C GLN A 444 -22.96 -0.93 17.68
N LEU A 445 -22.80 -1.23 18.98
CA LEU A 445 -22.33 -2.54 19.44
C LEU A 445 -23.20 -3.69 18.90
N SER A 446 -24.53 -3.51 18.85
CA SER A 446 -25.46 -4.49 18.27
C SER A 446 -25.19 -4.85 16.81
N PHE A 447 -24.56 -3.97 16.03
CA PHE A 447 -24.27 -4.24 14.61
C PHE A 447 -23.22 -5.33 14.41
N VAL A 448 -22.39 -5.56 15.43
CA VAL A 448 -21.34 -6.58 15.42
C VAL A 448 -21.68 -7.78 16.32
N ASP A 449 -22.95 -7.92 16.74
CA ASP A 449 -23.46 -9.05 17.52
C ASP A 449 -23.37 -10.37 16.75
N PRO A 450 -22.70 -11.41 17.28
CA PRO A 450 -22.62 -12.74 16.65
C PRO A 450 -23.95 -13.49 16.58
N ASN A 451 -24.95 -13.15 17.40
CA ASN A 451 -26.27 -13.78 17.36
C ASN A 451 -27.20 -13.21 16.28
N GLN A 452 -26.85 -12.05 15.72
CA GLN A 452 -27.64 -11.44 14.67
C GLN A 452 -27.26 -12.02 13.30
N PRO A 453 -28.24 -12.32 12.43
CA PRO A 453 -27.95 -12.71 11.06
C PRO A 453 -27.13 -11.61 10.37
N GLN A 454 -26.16 -12.01 9.54
CA GLN A 454 -25.34 -11.10 8.76
C GLN A 454 -26.24 -10.20 7.91
N ARG A 455 -26.43 -8.94 8.34
CA ARG A 455 -27.07 -7.93 7.51
C ARG A 455 -26.09 -7.60 6.38
N ARG A 456 -26.47 -7.94 5.14
CA ARG A 456 -25.80 -7.35 3.98
C ARG A 456 -25.92 -5.84 4.11
N LEU A 457 -24.80 -5.12 4.10
CA LEU A 457 -24.78 -3.66 4.06
C LEU A 457 -25.73 -3.21 2.92
N PRO A 458 -26.67 -2.30 3.16
CA PRO A 458 -27.46 -1.74 2.08
C PRO A 458 -26.51 -1.07 1.09
N LYS A 459 -26.76 -1.26 -0.21
CA LYS A 459 -26.00 -0.61 -1.28
C LYS A 459 -26.00 0.90 -1.00
N MET A 460 -24.85 1.57 -1.17
CA MET A 460 -24.71 3.03 -1.01
C MET A 460 -25.69 3.86 -1.88
N SER A 461 -26.45 3.23 -2.78
CA SER A 461 -27.53 3.85 -3.54
C SER A 461 -28.80 4.18 -2.73
N GLU A 462 -28.95 3.72 -1.48
CA GLU A 462 -30.17 3.95 -0.67
C GLU A 462 -30.02 5.00 0.43
N ILE A 463 -28.82 5.59 0.61
CA ILE A 463 -28.57 6.60 1.67
C ILE A 463 -28.99 8.02 1.24
N SER A 464 -29.43 8.21 -0.02
CA SER A 464 -29.88 9.52 -0.52
C SER A 464 -31.39 9.76 -0.49
N MET A 465 -32.17 8.95 0.24
CA MET A 465 -33.64 9.12 0.35
C MET A 465 -34.22 8.96 1.77
N LEU A 466 -33.40 9.14 2.80
CA LEU A 466 -33.84 9.44 4.17
C LEU A 466 -32.91 10.50 4.76
#